data_AF-A0A482RJ45-F1
#
_entry.id   AF-A0A482RJ45-F1
#
_cell.length_a   1.000
_cell.length_b   1.000
_cell.length_c   1.000
_cell.angle_alpha   90.00
_cell.angle_beta   90.00
_cell.angle_gamma   90.00
#
_symmetry.space_group_name_H-M   'P 1'
#
loop_
_entity.id
_entity.type
_entity.pdbx_description
1 polymer ?
#
loop_
_entity_poly.entity_id
_entity_poly.type
_entity_poly.pdbx_seq_one_letter_code
_entity_poly.pdbx_strand_id
1 'polypeptide(L)'
;SAGAESQAAAGDAGMAGAGSGGEVSTTAVLGSLSELSPGNKMYVVVEKNFKVYAYSNKEYQIALLALFAKIEMRLPNLIVATLTRRSMMEAFDRGISAKLIHHFLVARAHPYIARQGIPVPANVIDQLYLWESERHRATFRNVCLLRNFSDESQFAACYSFLESNGHAIFSCNTSRFLLVIDKAAQPPARKFLATWRPE
;
A
#
# COMPACT_ATOMS: atom_id res chain seq x y z
N SER A 1 -62.16 13.22 9.37
CA SER A 1 -60.78 13.66 9.04
C SER A 1 -60.33 12.83 7.86
N ALA A 2 -60.46 13.36 6.64
CA ALA A 2 -59.33 13.87 5.83
C ALA A 2 -58.31 12.74 5.59
N GLY A 3 -58.33 12.02 4.46
CA GLY A 3 -57.93 12.47 3.11
C GLY A 3 -56.47 12.00 2.86
N ALA A 4 -55.98 11.57 1.70
CA ALA A 4 -56.49 11.35 0.35
C ALA A 4 -55.46 10.49 -0.42
N GLU A 5 -55.93 9.74 -1.42
CA GLU A 5 -55.11 9.10 -2.47
C GLU A 5 -54.77 10.11 -3.60
N SER A 6 -53.64 9.91 -4.30
CA SER A 6 -53.36 10.15 -5.75
C SER A 6 -51.84 10.32 -5.97
N GLN A 7 -51.16 9.39 -6.66
CA GLN A 7 -50.91 9.26 -8.12
C GLN A 7 -49.84 10.19 -8.73
N ALA A 8 -48.74 9.55 -9.16
CA ALA A 8 -47.94 9.67 -10.39
C ALA A 8 -47.70 11.02 -11.12
N ALA A 9 -46.43 11.30 -11.47
CA ALA A 9 -46.02 11.82 -12.79
C ALA A 9 -44.49 11.74 -12.99
N ALA A 10 -44.08 11.60 -14.26
CA ALA A 10 -42.73 11.40 -14.77
C ALA A 10 -42.07 12.70 -15.29
N GLY A 11 -40.75 12.64 -15.60
CA GLY A 11 -39.96 13.62 -16.37
C GLY A 11 -38.47 13.52 -15.98
N ASP A 12 -37.59 12.87 -16.75
CA ASP A 12 -36.89 13.25 -18.00
C ASP A 12 -35.55 14.01 -17.78
N ALA A 13 -34.64 13.77 -18.72
CA ALA A 13 -33.20 13.84 -18.77
C ALA A 13 -32.49 15.18 -18.44
N GLY A 14 -31.17 15.09 -18.14
CA GLY A 14 -30.30 16.26 -18.04
C GLY A 14 -28.84 16.02 -17.60
N MET A 15 -28.02 15.62 -18.57
CA MET A 15 -26.55 15.52 -18.63
C MET A 15 -25.72 16.56 -17.83
N ALA A 16 -24.63 16.13 -17.17
CA ALA A 16 -23.33 16.83 -17.14
C ALA A 16 -22.23 15.92 -16.60
N GLY A 17 -21.27 15.57 -17.47
CA GLY A 17 -20.09 14.79 -17.11
C GLY A 17 -19.02 15.63 -16.44
N ALA A 18 -18.24 14.97 -15.58
CA ALA A 18 -16.89 15.38 -15.26
C ALA A 18 -16.01 14.14 -15.38
N GLY A 19 -15.22 14.09 -16.46
CA GLY A 19 -14.20 13.08 -16.65
C GLY A 19 -13.11 13.24 -15.58
N SER A 20 -12.88 12.19 -14.81
CA SER A 20 -11.60 12.00 -14.14
C SER A 20 -10.90 10.85 -14.83
N GLY A 21 -9.71 11.12 -15.39
CA GLY A 21 -8.84 10.11 -15.97
C GLY A 21 -8.68 8.94 -15.01
N GLY A 22 -9.23 7.79 -15.41
CA GLY A 22 -9.16 6.57 -14.62
C GLY A 22 -7.73 6.06 -14.66
N GLU A 23 -7.00 6.23 -13.56
CA GLU A 23 -5.97 5.26 -13.22
C GLU A 23 -6.65 3.89 -13.20
N VAL A 24 -6.36 3.07 -14.21
CA VAL A 24 -6.85 1.69 -14.26
C VAL A 24 -6.21 0.96 -13.10
N SER A 25 -6.95 0.89 -11.99
CA SER A 25 -6.52 0.20 -10.78
C SER A 25 -6.29 -1.27 -11.13
N THR A 26 -5.02 -1.66 -11.27
CA THR A 26 -4.56 -3.00 -11.68
C THR A 26 -5.12 -4.11 -10.78
N THR A 27 -5.54 -3.75 -9.58
CA THR A 27 -6.26 -4.59 -8.62
C THR A 27 -7.64 -5.05 -9.10
N ALA A 28 -8.40 -4.19 -9.79
CA ALA A 28 -9.74 -4.50 -10.28
C ALA A 28 -9.72 -5.46 -11.47
N VAL A 29 -8.76 -5.27 -12.39
CA VAL A 29 -8.60 -6.14 -13.57
C VAL A 29 -8.16 -7.56 -13.19
N LEU A 30 -7.28 -7.74 -12.20
CA LEU A 30 -6.88 -9.06 -11.72
C LEU A 30 -8.01 -9.77 -10.95
N GLY A 31 -8.83 -9.03 -10.20
CA GLY A 31 -10.05 -9.53 -9.55
C GLY A 31 -11.08 -10.02 -10.57
N SER A 32 -11.42 -9.19 -11.56
CA SER A 32 -12.39 -9.53 -12.62
C SER A 32 -11.98 -10.72 -13.50
N LEU A 33 -10.68 -10.94 -13.73
CA LEU A 33 -10.19 -12.12 -14.47
C LEU A 33 -10.44 -13.45 -13.73
N SER A 34 -10.87 -13.42 -12.46
CA SER A 34 -11.11 -14.61 -11.62
C SER A 34 -12.48 -15.22 -11.76
N GLU A 35 -13.45 -14.46 -12.26
CA GLU A 35 -14.87 -14.86 -12.30
C GLU A 35 -15.30 -15.43 -13.66
N LEU A 36 -14.40 -15.46 -14.64
CA LEU A 36 -14.65 -16.04 -15.95
C LEU A 36 -14.69 -17.58 -15.87
N SER A 37 -15.89 -18.14 -15.71
CA SER A 37 -16.27 -19.56 -15.86
C SER A 37 -15.67 -20.59 -14.86
N PRO A 38 -16.48 -21.52 -14.30
CA PRO A 38 -16.02 -22.62 -13.44
C PRO A 38 -14.95 -23.54 -14.07
N GLY A 39 -14.88 -23.62 -15.41
CA GLY A 39 -13.88 -24.41 -16.15
C GLY A 39 -12.55 -23.71 -16.41
N ASN A 40 -12.40 -22.47 -15.96
CA ASN A 40 -11.26 -21.60 -16.25
C ASN A 40 -10.42 -21.26 -15.01
N LYS A 41 -10.62 -21.95 -13.89
CA LYS A 41 -9.93 -21.65 -12.64
C LYS A 41 -8.61 -22.43 -12.52
N MET A 42 -7.54 -21.67 -12.32
CA MET A 42 -6.25 -22.16 -11.81
C MET A 42 -6.40 -22.51 -10.34
N TYR A 43 -5.87 -23.65 -9.89
CA TYR A 43 -5.75 -23.94 -8.46
C TYR A 43 -4.30 -23.86 -8.01
N VAL A 44 -4.10 -23.32 -6.81
CA VAL A 44 -2.79 -23.05 -6.23
C VAL A 44 -2.70 -23.67 -4.85
N VAL A 45 -1.56 -24.27 -4.57
CA VAL A 45 -1.15 -24.76 -3.26
C VAL A 45 0.15 -24.07 -2.89
N VAL A 46 0.19 -23.45 -1.71
CA VAL A 46 1.37 -22.74 -1.22
C VAL A 46 1.91 -23.47 0.00
N GLU A 47 3.20 -23.78 -0.02
CA GLU A 47 3.90 -24.44 1.09
C GLU A 47 4.68 -23.44 1.96
N LYS A 48 5.04 -23.87 3.17
CA LYS A 48 5.83 -23.07 4.13
C LYS A 48 7.23 -22.72 3.62
N ASN A 49 7.75 -23.47 2.65
CA ASN A 49 9.07 -23.29 2.03
C ASN A 49 9.04 -22.31 0.82
N PHE A 50 7.96 -21.51 0.68
CA PHE A 50 7.76 -20.56 -0.42
C PHE A 50 7.57 -21.20 -1.80
N LYS A 51 7.37 -22.53 -1.89
CA LYS A 51 6.97 -23.19 -3.12
C LYS A 51 5.48 -23.02 -3.37
N VAL A 52 5.16 -22.80 -4.64
CA VAL A 52 3.82 -22.61 -5.16
C VAL A 52 3.60 -23.64 -6.25
N TYR A 53 2.64 -24.51 -6.01
CA TYR A 53 2.21 -25.53 -6.94
C TYR A 53 0.90 -25.09 -7.59
N ALA A 54 0.94 -24.89 -8.89
CA ALA A 54 -0.20 -24.42 -9.65
C ALA A 54 -0.69 -25.50 -10.61
N TYR A 55 -1.96 -25.89 -10.48
CA TYR A 55 -2.62 -26.84 -11.36
C TYR A 55 -3.32 -26.07 -12.47
N SER A 56 -2.65 -26.05 -13.63
CA SER A 56 -3.15 -25.42 -14.85
C SER A 56 -2.35 -25.89 -16.06
N ASN A 57 -3.00 -25.89 -17.22
CA ASN A 57 -2.40 -26.09 -18.54
C ASN A 57 -2.48 -24.83 -19.43
N LYS A 58 -2.99 -23.70 -18.91
CA LYS A 58 -3.28 -22.49 -19.69
C LYS A 58 -2.13 -21.49 -19.60
N GLU A 59 -1.59 -21.08 -20.74
CA GLU A 59 -0.43 -20.18 -20.81
C GLU A 59 -0.65 -18.84 -20.12
N TYR A 60 -1.85 -18.24 -20.25
CA TYR A 60 -2.15 -16.97 -19.60
C TYR A 60 -2.12 -17.08 -18.06
N GLN A 61 -2.48 -18.24 -17.49
CA GLN A 61 -2.44 -18.46 -16.05
C GLN A 61 -1.00 -18.61 -15.55
N ILE A 62 -0.17 -19.26 -16.37
CA ILE A 62 1.28 -19.34 -16.14
C ILE A 62 1.90 -17.94 -16.18
N ALA A 63 1.51 -17.11 -17.17
CA ALA A 63 1.99 -15.74 -17.29
C ALA A 63 1.60 -14.89 -16.08
N LEU A 64 0.38 -15.02 -15.56
CA LEU A 64 -0.07 -14.35 -14.34
C LEU A 64 0.79 -14.74 -13.12
N LEU A 65 1.07 -16.04 -12.94
CA LEU A 65 1.92 -16.51 -11.86
C LEU A 65 3.37 -15.98 -12.01
N ALA A 66 3.87 -15.92 -13.25
CA ALA A 66 5.20 -15.42 -13.57
C ALA A 66 5.38 -13.91 -13.31
N LEU A 67 4.31 -13.15 -13.07
CA LEU A 67 4.43 -11.73 -12.71
C LEU A 67 5.13 -11.50 -11.37
N PHE A 68 4.98 -12.44 -10.43
CA PHE A 68 5.50 -12.30 -9.06
C PHE A 68 6.25 -13.53 -8.53
N ALA A 69 6.09 -14.70 -9.15
CA ALA A 69 6.78 -15.93 -8.76
C ALA A 69 7.79 -16.35 -9.83
N LYS A 70 8.93 -16.92 -9.41
CA LYS A 70 9.90 -17.51 -10.32
C LYS A 70 9.44 -18.92 -10.68
N ILE A 71 9.11 -19.15 -11.96
CA ILE A 71 8.79 -20.49 -12.45
C ILE A 71 10.06 -21.34 -12.48
N GLU A 72 10.08 -22.46 -11.74
CA GLU A 72 11.21 -23.39 -11.72
C GLU A 72 11.02 -24.50 -12.74
N MET A 73 9.81 -25.04 -12.82
CA MET A 73 9.51 -26.19 -13.66
C MET A 73 8.07 -26.13 -14.17
N ARG A 74 7.88 -26.56 -15.43
CA ARG A 74 6.56 -26.73 -16.04
C ARG A 74 6.38 -28.20 -16.41
N LEU A 75 5.34 -28.83 -15.87
CA LEU A 75 4.84 -30.14 -16.25
C LEU A 75 3.48 -29.97 -16.95
N PRO A 76 2.96 -31.00 -17.63
CA PRO A 76 1.74 -30.87 -18.45
C PRO A 76 0.50 -30.32 -17.72
N ASN A 77 0.36 -30.58 -16.42
CA ASN A 77 -0.78 -30.11 -15.61
C ASN A 77 -0.35 -29.48 -14.27
N LEU A 78 0.95 -29.25 -14.08
CA LEU A 78 1.50 -28.75 -12.83
C LEU A 78 2.64 -27.79 -13.12
N ILE A 79 2.57 -26.60 -12.55
CA ILE A 79 3.66 -25.63 -12.56
C ILE A 79 4.22 -25.54 -11.15
N VAL A 80 5.53 -25.65 -11.04
CA VAL A 80 6.26 -25.43 -9.79
C VAL A 80 6.93 -24.07 -9.89
N ALA A 81 6.59 -23.19 -8.96
CA ALA A 81 7.18 -21.88 -8.84
C ALA A 81 7.64 -21.63 -7.41
N THR A 82 8.58 -20.70 -7.23
CA THR A 82 9.07 -20.30 -5.92
C THR A 82 8.92 -18.78 -5.76
N LEU A 83 8.42 -18.37 -4.60
CA LEU A 83 8.36 -16.97 -4.20
C LEU A 83 9.74 -16.59 -3.63
N THR A 84 10.47 -15.77 -4.38
CA THR A 84 11.79 -15.30 -3.97
C THR A 84 11.73 -13.81 -3.68
N ARG A 85 12.61 -13.32 -2.79
CA ARG A 85 12.75 -11.88 -2.54
C ARG A 85 12.92 -11.09 -3.85
N ARG A 86 13.77 -11.57 -4.75
CA ARG A 86 14.01 -10.89 -6.04
C ARG A 86 12.75 -10.81 -6.90
N SER A 87 12.02 -11.92 -7.08
CA SER A 87 10.81 -11.93 -7.91
C SER A 87 9.71 -11.03 -7.32
N MET A 88 9.64 -10.95 -5.99
CA MET A 88 8.71 -10.07 -5.29
C MET A 88 9.09 -8.59 -5.44
N MET A 89 10.36 -8.24 -5.29
CA MET A 89 10.83 -6.87 -5.53
C MET A 89 10.53 -6.43 -6.97
N GLU A 90 10.79 -7.28 -7.96
CA GLU A 90 10.45 -7.01 -9.36
C GLU A 90 8.93 -6.82 -9.58
N ALA A 91 8.09 -7.54 -8.83
CA ALA A 91 6.63 -7.37 -8.88
C ALA A 91 6.18 -6.06 -8.21
N PHE A 92 6.76 -5.70 -7.07
CA PHE A 92 6.49 -4.43 -6.38
C PHE A 92 6.90 -3.23 -7.24
N ASP A 93 8.00 -3.35 -8.00
CA ASP A 93 8.43 -2.32 -8.97
C ASP A 93 7.42 -2.13 -10.11
N ARG A 94 6.67 -3.17 -10.46
CA ARG A 94 5.55 -3.12 -11.42
C ARG A 94 4.24 -2.62 -10.78
N GLY A 95 4.25 -2.25 -9.50
CA GLY A 95 3.07 -1.77 -8.78
C GLY A 95 2.13 -2.87 -8.29
N ILE A 96 2.59 -4.13 -8.21
CA ILE A 96 1.78 -5.26 -7.72
C ILE A 96 1.95 -5.37 -6.21
N SER A 97 1.03 -4.80 -5.41
CA SER A 97 1.14 -4.80 -3.94
C SER A 97 1.08 -6.20 -3.30
N ALA A 98 1.66 -6.36 -2.10
CA ALA A 98 1.64 -7.63 -1.37
C ALA A 98 0.21 -8.11 -1.07
N LYS A 99 -0.70 -7.18 -0.75
CA LYS A 99 -2.13 -7.46 -0.55
C LYS A 99 -2.78 -8.09 -1.78
N LEU A 100 -2.41 -7.65 -2.99
CA LEU A 100 -2.95 -8.18 -4.24
C LEU A 100 -2.43 -9.60 -4.49
N ILE A 101 -1.15 -9.85 -4.25
CA ILE A 101 -0.55 -11.19 -4.37
C ILE A 101 -1.19 -12.14 -3.35
N HIS A 102 -1.34 -11.71 -2.09
CA HIS A 102 -2.04 -12.49 -1.07
C HIS A 102 -3.48 -12.81 -1.49
N HIS A 103 -4.24 -11.82 -1.97
CA HIS A 103 -5.61 -12.03 -2.45
C HIS A 103 -5.66 -13.02 -3.63
N PHE A 104 -4.73 -12.92 -4.57
CA PHE A 104 -4.61 -13.87 -5.68
C PHE A 104 -4.39 -15.31 -5.19
N LEU A 105 -3.47 -15.51 -4.25
CA LEU A 105 -3.17 -16.84 -3.70
C LEU A 105 -4.37 -17.43 -2.94
N VAL A 106 -5.10 -16.61 -2.18
CA VAL A 106 -6.31 -17.03 -1.46
C VAL A 106 -7.45 -17.36 -2.42
N ALA A 107 -7.72 -16.48 -3.40
CA ALA A 107 -8.80 -16.65 -4.36
C ALA A 107 -8.63 -17.88 -5.26
N ARG A 108 -7.37 -18.30 -5.49
CA ARG A 108 -7.02 -19.48 -6.29
C ARG A 108 -6.59 -20.67 -5.45
N ALA A 109 -6.74 -20.61 -4.14
CA ALA A 109 -6.39 -21.73 -3.28
C ALA A 109 -7.18 -22.98 -3.67
N HIS A 110 -6.52 -24.13 -3.61
CA HIS A 110 -7.20 -25.40 -3.88
C HIS A 110 -8.37 -25.61 -2.90
N PRO A 111 -9.58 -26.01 -3.34
CA PRO A 111 -10.78 -26.05 -2.51
C PRO A 111 -10.65 -26.90 -1.25
N TYR A 112 -9.86 -27.98 -1.32
CA TYR A 112 -9.55 -28.82 -0.17
C TYR A 112 -8.84 -28.03 0.93
N ILE A 113 -7.85 -27.21 0.58
CA ILE A 113 -7.08 -26.40 1.54
C ILE A 113 -7.91 -25.21 2.01
N ALA A 114 -8.66 -24.58 1.11
CA ALA A 114 -9.55 -23.48 1.46
C ALA A 114 -10.58 -23.89 2.54
N ARG A 115 -11.09 -25.12 2.50
CA ARG A 115 -12.00 -25.66 3.53
C ARG A 115 -11.31 -25.94 4.87
N GLN A 116 -10.01 -26.17 4.90
CA GLN A 116 -9.24 -26.39 6.13
C GLN A 116 -8.97 -25.10 6.92
N GLY A 117 -9.32 -23.94 6.36
CA GLY A 117 -9.34 -22.65 7.07
C GLY A 117 -8.28 -21.67 6.58
N ILE A 118 -7.00 -22.04 6.62
CA ILE A 118 -5.88 -21.13 6.28
C ILE A 118 -5.26 -21.57 4.95
N PRO A 119 -5.60 -20.91 3.81
CA PRO A 119 -5.17 -21.38 2.49
C PRO A 119 -3.71 -21.07 2.17
N VAL A 120 -3.14 -20.03 2.80
CA VAL A 120 -1.75 -19.60 2.64
C VAL A 120 -1.09 -19.59 4.02
N PRO A 121 0.05 -20.26 4.21
CA PRO A 121 0.76 -20.28 5.49
C PRO A 121 1.13 -18.87 5.99
N ALA A 122 0.94 -18.60 7.29
CA ALA A 122 1.19 -17.29 7.89
C ALA A 122 2.62 -16.77 7.64
N ASN A 123 3.62 -17.65 7.70
CA ASN A 123 5.01 -17.27 7.43
C ASN A 123 5.23 -16.74 6.00
N VAL A 124 4.46 -17.22 5.02
CA VAL A 124 4.51 -16.71 3.65
C VAL A 124 3.86 -15.33 3.58
N ILE A 125 2.70 -15.17 4.22
CA ILE A 125 1.97 -13.89 4.30
C ILE A 125 2.85 -12.82 4.94
N ASP A 126 3.44 -13.10 6.09
CA ASP A 126 4.29 -12.15 6.82
C ASP A 126 5.49 -11.74 5.97
N GLN A 127 6.14 -12.68 5.29
CA GLN A 127 7.28 -12.39 4.43
C GLN A 127 6.91 -11.55 3.21
N LEU A 128 5.73 -11.74 2.62
CA LEU A 128 5.24 -10.87 1.55
C LEU A 128 5.17 -9.41 2.01
N TYR A 129 4.58 -9.16 3.18
CA TYR A 129 4.47 -7.80 3.74
C TYR A 129 5.82 -7.26 4.20
N LEU A 130 6.71 -8.09 4.75
CA LEU A 130 8.07 -7.69 5.11
C LEU A 130 8.84 -7.23 3.87
N TRP A 131 8.78 -7.98 2.76
CA TRP A 131 9.44 -7.59 1.51
C TRP A 131 8.86 -6.28 0.93
N GLU A 132 7.55 -6.06 1.02
CA GLU A 132 6.94 -4.78 0.61
C GLU A 132 7.37 -3.62 1.52
N SER A 133 7.47 -3.86 2.82
CA SER A 133 7.92 -2.85 3.81
C SER A 133 9.40 -2.48 3.61
N GLU A 134 10.22 -3.39 3.09
CA GLU A 134 11.63 -3.15 2.82
C GLU A 134 11.84 -2.01 1.80
N ARG A 135 10.92 -1.85 0.84
CA ARG A 135 10.89 -0.70 -0.09
C ARG A 135 10.61 0.63 0.62
N HIS A 136 9.78 0.61 1.66
CA HIS A 136 9.32 1.81 2.37
C HIS A 136 10.19 2.17 3.58
N ARG A 137 11.41 1.62 3.68
CA ARG A 137 12.29 1.84 4.84
C ARG A 137 12.81 3.27 4.96
N ALA A 138 12.87 4.02 3.85
CA ALA A 138 13.31 5.41 3.84
C ALA A 138 12.15 6.33 3.42
N THR A 139 11.83 7.29 4.27
CA THR A 139 10.95 8.40 3.91
C THR A 139 11.80 9.62 3.62
N PHE A 140 11.71 10.14 2.39
CA PHE A 140 12.37 11.39 2.05
C PHE A 140 11.46 12.54 2.47
N ARG A 141 11.95 13.41 3.36
CA ARG A 141 11.27 14.64 3.75
C ARG A 141 12.19 15.82 3.48
N ASN A 142 11.64 16.88 2.89
CA ASN A 142 12.33 18.14 2.74
C ASN A 142 12.31 18.87 4.08
N VAL A 143 13.44 18.87 4.78
CA VAL A 143 13.53 19.45 6.13
C VAL A 143 14.47 20.66 6.15
N CYS A 144 14.20 21.57 7.08
CA CYS A 144 15.12 22.62 7.47
C CYS A 144 15.64 22.32 8.88
N LEU A 145 16.92 22.60 9.09
CA LEU A 145 17.59 22.32 10.35
C LEU A 145 17.94 23.65 11.04
N LEU A 146 17.32 23.89 12.18
CA LEU A 146 17.64 25.02 13.05
C LEU A 146 18.69 24.56 14.07
N ARG A 147 19.75 25.37 14.18
CA ARG A 147 20.94 25.15 15.01
C ARG A 147 21.37 26.47 15.62
N ASN A 148 22.22 26.39 16.65
CA ASN A 148 22.85 27.54 17.31
C ASN A 148 21.82 28.50 17.93
N PHE A 149 20.85 27.98 18.67
CA PHE A 149 20.03 28.80 19.55
C PHE A 149 20.91 29.44 20.62
N SER A 150 20.66 30.71 20.93
CA SER A 150 21.46 31.45 21.90
C SER A 150 21.15 31.00 23.32
N ASP A 151 19.87 30.74 23.61
CA ASP A 151 19.37 30.39 24.94
C ASP A 151 18.48 29.14 24.89
N GLU A 152 18.45 28.40 26.00
CA GLU A 152 17.53 27.27 26.18
C GLU A 152 16.06 27.72 26.16
N SER A 153 15.76 28.92 26.69
CA SER A 153 14.43 29.51 26.65
C SER A 153 13.95 29.79 25.23
N GLN A 154 14.84 30.30 24.36
CA GLN A 154 14.56 30.52 22.93
C GLN A 154 14.25 29.20 22.22
N PHE A 155 15.02 28.16 22.52
CA PHE A 155 14.80 26.82 21.97
C PHE A 155 13.45 26.25 22.42
N ALA A 156 13.14 26.28 23.72
CA ALA A 156 11.90 25.77 24.27
C ALA A 156 10.66 26.50 23.72
N ALA A 157 10.72 27.82 23.60
CA ALA A 157 9.65 28.64 23.03
C ALA A 157 9.44 28.37 21.54
N CYS A 158 10.51 28.20 20.77
CA CYS A 158 10.44 27.84 19.36
C CYS A 158 9.87 26.43 19.17
N TYR A 159 10.29 25.49 20.01
CA TYR A 159 9.79 24.12 20.01
C TYR A 159 8.28 24.09 20.29
N SER A 160 7.80 24.74 21.35
CA SER A 160 6.38 24.76 21.70
C SER A 160 5.52 25.43 20.62
N PHE A 161 6.01 26.50 19.98
CA PHE A 161 5.37 27.13 18.84
C PHE A 161 5.24 26.17 17.64
N LEU A 162 6.30 25.42 17.33
CA LEU A 162 6.31 24.50 16.19
C LEU A 162 5.55 23.21 16.46
N GLU A 163 5.53 22.73 17.70
CA GLU A 163 4.73 21.59 18.15
C GLU A 163 3.23 21.92 18.09
N SER A 164 2.84 23.12 18.54
CA SER A 164 1.45 23.61 18.43
C SER A 164 0.96 23.70 16.98
N ASN A 165 1.87 23.96 16.04
CA ASN A 165 1.56 24.02 14.61
C ASN A 165 1.77 22.68 13.87
N GLY A 166 2.23 21.62 14.55
CA GLY A 166 2.45 20.29 13.96
C GLY A 166 3.62 20.20 12.97
N HIS A 167 4.59 21.11 13.04
CA HIS A 167 5.71 21.18 12.08
C HIS A 167 7.06 20.70 12.64
N ALA A 168 7.12 20.35 13.92
CA ALA A 168 8.31 19.77 14.54
C ALA A 168 8.44 18.28 14.17
N ILE A 169 9.56 17.90 13.56
CA ILE A 169 9.82 16.52 13.14
C ILE A 169 10.70 15.81 14.17
N PHE A 170 11.74 16.49 14.65
CA PHE A 170 12.68 15.95 15.61
C PHE A 170 13.33 17.07 16.42
N SER A 171 13.44 16.86 17.74
CA SER A 171 14.14 17.76 18.66
C SER A 171 15.20 16.99 19.45
N CYS A 172 16.34 17.62 19.70
CA CYS A 172 17.37 17.08 20.58
C CYS A 172 18.02 18.21 21.39
N ASN A 173 17.90 18.12 22.72
CA ASN A 173 18.47 19.10 23.65
C ASN A 173 19.96 18.82 23.96
N THR A 174 20.36 17.54 23.98
CA THR A 174 21.71 17.09 24.41
C THR A 174 22.86 17.53 23.50
N SER A 175 22.59 17.92 22.25
CA SER A 175 23.63 18.26 21.26
C SER A 175 23.38 19.63 20.62
N ARG A 176 23.52 20.70 21.40
CA ARG A 176 23.49 22.09 20.91
C ARG A 176 22.14 22.54 20.32
N PHE A 177 21.04 22.21 21.01
CA PHE A 177 19.68 22.67 20.66
C PHE A 177 19.34 22.41 19.17
N LEU A 178 19.28 21.14 18.78
CA LEU A 178 18.98 20.76 17.39
C LEU A 178 17.47 20.65 17.20
N LEU A 179 16.94 21.35 16.18
CA LEU A 179 15.53 21.26 15.81
C LEU A 179 15.40 21.03 14.30
N VAL A 180 14.77 19.92 13.93
CA VAL A 180 14.44 19.58 12.54
C VAL A 180 12.97 19.93 12.31
N ILE A 181 12.74 20.83 11.36
CA ILE A 181 11.41 21.29 10.96
C ILE A 181 11.14 20.93 9.51
N ASP A 182 9.87 20.91 9.11
CA ASP A 182 9.51 20.88 7.70
C ASP A 182 10.03 22.15 6.99
N LYS A 183 10.48 22.03 5.75
CA LYS A 183 10.90 23.18 4.93
C LYS A 183 9.78 24.22 4.80
N ALA A 184 8.51 23.79 4.77
CA ALA A 184 7.36 24.69 4.72
C ALA A 184 7.26 25.61 5.95
N ALA A 185 7.74 25.15 7.11
CA ALA A 185 7.69 25.88 8.38
C ALA A 185 8.87 26.83 8.59
N GLN A 186 9.82 26.89 7.65
CA GLN A 186 10.99 27.77 7.77
C GLN A 186 10.61 29.26 7.87
N PRO A 187 9.72 29.84 7.02
CA PRO A 187 9.40 31.26 7.11
C PRO A 187 8.69 31.66 8.42
N PRO A 188 7.67 30.92 8.92
CA PRO A 188 7.07 31.18 10.23
C PRO A 188 8.07 31.09 11.38
N ALA A 189 8.91 30.04 11.40
CA ALA A 189 9.93 29.87 12.42
C ALA A 189 10.92 31.05 12.45
N ARG A 190 11.36 31.51 11.27
CA ARG A 190 12.26 32.67 11.17
C ARG A 190 11.60 33.96 11.66
N LYS A 191 10.31 34.16 11.35
CA LYS A 191 9.55 35.33 11.84
C LYS A 191 9.41 35.31 13.36
N PHE A 192 9.10 34.14 13.93
CA PHE A 192 9.03 33.94 15.38
C PHE A 192 10.37 34.26 16.05
N LEU A 193 11.47 33.70 15.54
CA LEU A 193 12.81 33.93 16.07
C LEU A 193 13.27 35.39 15.93
N ALA A 194 12.87 36.09 14.87
CA ALA A 194 13.19 37.51 14.70
C ALA A 194 12.40 38.43 15.65
N THR A 195 11.22 37.99 16.11
CA THR A 195 10.37 38.75 17.03
C THR A 195 10.69 38.41 18.49
N TRP A 196 11.35 37.27 18.74
CA TRP A 196 11.65 36.78 20.06
C TRP A 196 12.57 37.74 20.83
N ARG A 197 12.18 38.05 22.06
CA ARG A 197 13.00 38.73 23.06
C ARG A 197 13.04 37.86 24.32
N PRO A 198 14.19 37.78 25.01
CA PRO A 198 14.24 37.17 26.32
C PRO A 198 13.34 37.99 27.27
N GLU A 199 12.55 37.30 28.09
CA GLU A 199 11.92 37.90 29.28
C GLU A 199 12.95 38.16 30.37
#